data_AF-A0A4S3B6U3-F1
#
_entry.id   AF-A0A4S3B6U3-F1
#
_cell.length_a   1.000
_cell.length_b   1.000
_cell.length_c   1.000
_cell.angle_alpha   90.00
_cell.angle_beta   90.00
_cell.angle_gamma   90.00
#
_symmetry.space_group_name_H-M   'P 1'
#
loop_
_entity.id
_entity.type
_entity.pdbx_description
1 polymer ?
#
loop_
_entity_poly.entity_id
_entity_poly.type
_entity_poly.pdbx_seq_one_letter_code
_entity_poly.pdbx_strand_id
1 'polypeptide(L)'
;MATNNMSINKLSEDTGISRQTLCKIRDNKFYDISSNILTQLLTLLEINYYDFGSVYSHFDYLQEKLSELSFNEENIKKLKQIINLKCGTKVKLKFSSYNSNQSLNFRSSIKFKKMFLNGNIRINTECIDFDFDWNPSSEKDDLNEFYALYFNILDSFETYAKEIGFSNILISILNYLDIKNEVFLFPVDLERDELSIFINRNDYSIKDNETIKKSISIKKGYQFLESDKCIMDIQKNRDKVINNYSSLYKPSPIQKEQARIKNTKEATYQESFRYTYYVKMINEEFIYKERLRIENQYKLKFRE
;
A
#
# COMPACT_ATOMS: atom_id res chain seq x y z
N MET A 1 -1.35 41.60 11.43
CA MET A 1 -0.24 40.63 11.35
C MET A 1 0.81 41.23 10.43
N ALA A 2 1.98 41.57 10.96
CA ALA A 2 3.01 42.28 10.21
C ALA A 2 3.58 41.38 9.11
N THR A 3 3.27 41.71 7.85
CA THR A 3 3.97 41.20 6.68
C THR A 3 5.32 41.90 6.59
N ASN A 4 6.25 41.53 7.47
CA ASN A 4 7.64 41.95 7.36
C ASN A 4 8.26 41.18 6.18
N ASN A 5 8.24 41.79 5.00
CA ASN A 5 8.75 41.22 3.77
C ASN A 5 10.30 41.27 3.78
N MET A 6 10.91 40.54 4.71
CA MET A 6 12.36 40.55 4.94
C MET A 6 13.02 39.51 4.03
N SER A 7 14.06 39.92 3.30
CA SER A 7 14.80 38.99 2.43
C SER A 7 15.68 38.05 3.26
N ILE A 8 15.96 36.84 2.75
CA ILE A 8 16.88 35.88 3.40
C ILE A 8 18.28 36.49 3.59
N ASN A 9 18.72 37.36 2.69
CA ASN A 9 20.00 38.04 2.82
C ASN A 9 20.01 38.94 4.08
N LYS A 10 18.99 39.80 4.21
CA LYS A 10 18.87 40.68 5.37
C LYS A 10 18.71 39.88 6.68
N LEU A 11 17.90 38.84 6.65
CA LEU A 11 17.70 37.97 7.81
C LEU A 11 19.00 37.26 8.24
N SER A 12 19.87 36.91 7.28
CA SER A 12 21.17 36.31 7.55
C SER A 12 22.16 37.30 8.16
N GLU A 13 22.16 38.55 7.67
CA GLU A 13 22.97 39.64 8.21
C GLU A 13 22.55 40.00 9.64
N ASP A 14 21.24 40.14 9.88
CA ASP A 14 20.70 40.59 11.16
C ASP A 14 20.78 39.52 12.27
N THR A 15 20.78 38.24 11.91
CA THR A 15 20.84 37.12 12.89
C THR A 15 22.21 36.44 12.98
N GLY A 16 23.09 36.61 11.99
CA GLY A 16 24.31 35.82 11.83
C GLY A 16 24.07 34.36 11.41
N ILE A 17 22.82 33.95 11.16
CA ILE A 17 22.49 32.60 10.67
C ILE A 17 22.80 32.53 9.17
N SER A 18 23.42 31.43 8.71
CA SER A 18 23.75 31.29 7.29
C SER A 18 22.51 31.28 6.40
N ARG A 19 22.60 31.91 5.22
CA ARG A 19 21.54 31.91 4.20
C ARG A 19 21.07 30.50 3.83
N GLN A 20 21.98 29.53 3.76
CA GLN A 20 21.64 28.14 3.48
C GLN A 20 20.78 27.53 4.59
N THR A 21 21.13 27.75 5.85
CA THR A 21 20.33 27.30 7.00
C THR A 21 18.95 27.94 6.98
N LEU A 22 18.85 29.24 6.72
CA LEU A 22 17.57 29.95 6.61
C LEU A 22 16.70 29.41 5.48
N CYS A 23 17.28 29.12 4.31
CA CYS A 23 16.56 28.45 3.22
C CYS A 23 16.03 27.08 3.68
N LYS A 24 16.84 26.28 4.38
CA LYS A 24 16.41 24.97 4.90
C LYS A 24 15.25 25.10 5.90
N ILE A 25 15.32 26.06 6.82
CA ILE A 25 14.25 26.33 7.80
C ILE A 25 12.96 26.74 7.10
N ARG A 26 13.03 27.66 6.13
CA ARG A 26 11.88 28.13 5.35
C ARG A 26 11.25 27.01 4.51
N ASP A 27 12.09 26.23 3.83
CA ASP A 27 11.66 25.30 2.80
C ASP A 27 11.36 23.90 3.34
N ASN A 28 11.80 23.56 4.55
CA ASN A 28 11.55 22.29 5.22
C ASN A 28 10.91 22.50 6.61
N LYS A 29 9.62 22.19 6.69
CA LYS A 29 8.79 22.28 7.91
C LYS A 29 9.30 21.47 9.12
N PHE A 30 10.22 20.53 8.90
CA PHE A 30 10.81 19.68 9.92
C PHE A 30 12.33 19.75 9.96
N TYR A 31 12.90 20.82 9.41
CA TYR A 31 14.32 21.05 9.60
C TYR A 31 14.60 21.28 11.08
N ASP A 32 15.47 20.46 11.65
CA ASP A 32 15.83 20.56 13.05
C ASP A 32 16.61 21.85 13.32
N ILE A 33 16.15 22.62 14.30
CA ILE A 33 16.74 23.91 14.67
C ILE A 33 17.11 23.89 16.15
N SER A 34 18.28 24.45 16.47
CA SER A 34 18.65 24.64 17.86
C SER A 34 17.80 25.73 18.50
N SER A 35 17.59 25.64 19.81
CA SER A 35 16.84 26.64 20.58
C SER A 35 17.45 28.06 20.45
N ASN A 36 18.77 28.16 20.26
CA ASN A 36 19.46 29.43 20.04
C ASN A 36 19.05 30.08 18.70
N ILE A 37 19.01 29.29 17.62
CA ILE A 37 18.56 29.75 16.30
C ILE A 37 17.10 30.19 16.35
N LEU A 38 16.24 29.38 16.99
CA LEU A 38 14.83 29.73 17.18
C LEU A 38 14.69 31.06 17.95
N THR A 39 15.38 31.20 19.07
CA THR A 39 15.33 32.41 19.91
C THR A 39 15.77 33.66 19.13
N GLN A 40 16.86 33.56 18.35
CA GLN A 40 17.34 34.66 17.52
C GLN A 40 16.30 35.09 16.47
N LEU A 41 15.67 34.13 15.81
CA LEU A 41 14.63 34.40 14.81
C LEU A 41 13.38 35.04 15.45
N LEU A 42 12.93 34.52 16.58
CA LEU A 42 11.78 35.07 17.31
C LEU A 42 12.04 36.49 17.80
N THR A 43 13.24 36.74 18.34
CA THR A 43 13.65 38.07 18.81
C THR A 43 13.67 39.08 17.66
N LEU A 44 14.27 38.73 16.52
CA LEU A 44 14.32 39.61 15.35
C LEU A 44 12.93 39.89 14.77
N LEU A 45 12.02 38.91 14.82
CA LEU A 45 10.65 39.04 14.33
C LEU A 45 9.69 39.68 15.34
N GLU A 46 10.18 40.04 16.53
CA GLU A 46 9.39 40.56 17.65
C GLU A 46 8.21 39.63 18.03
N ILE A 47 8.43 38.31 17.91
CA ILE A 47 7.45 37.28 18.26
C ILE A 47 7.81 36.74 19.65
N ASN A 48 6.88 36.83 20.59
CA ASN A 48 7.04 36.19 21.90
C ASN A 48 7.01 34.66 21.75
N TYR A 49 7.83 33.95 22.51
CA TYR A 49 7.82 32.49 22.55
C TYR A 49 6.43 31.91 22.89
N TYR A 50 5.68 32.56 23.78
CA TYR A 50 4.31 32.15 24.12
C TYR A 50 3.31 32.38 22.98
N ASP A 51 3.58 33.36 22.12
CA ASP A 51 2.74 33.71 20.96
C ASP A 51 3.16 32.95 19.68
N PHE A 52 4.38 32.37 19.66
CA PHE A 52 4.87 31.54 18.57
C PHE A 52 4.07 30.25 18.40
N GLY A 53 3.47 29.76 19.49
CA GLY A 53 2.54 28.64 19.49
C GLY A 53 3.17 27.27 19.76
N SER A 54 2.39 26.23 19.49
CA SER A 54 2.76 24.84 19.75
C SER A 54 3.80 24.34 18.75
N VAL A 55 4.96 23.90 19.25
CA VAL A 55 5.92 23.15 18.44
C VAL A 55 5.39 21.73 18.29
N TYR A 56 4.88 21.41 17.11
CA TYR A 56 4.46 20.05 16.80
C TYR A 56 5.67 19.16 16.65
N SER A 57 5.64 17.97 17.26
CA SER A 57 6.53 16.92 16.79
C SER A 57 6.14 16.57 15.35
N HIS A 58 7.09 16.04 14.60
CA HIS A 58 6.80 15.57 13.25
C HIS A 58 5.68 14.53 13.22
N PHE A 59 5.55 13.72 14.27
CA PHE A 59 4.44 12.77 14.41
C PHE A 59 3.10 13.48 14.61
N ASP A 60 3.03 14.48 15.48
CA ASP A 60 1.78 15.21 15.77
C ASP A 60 1.27 15.95 14.52
N TYR A 61 2.18 16.57 13.78
CA TYR A 61 1.83 17.22 12.51
C TYR A 61 1.25 16.21 11.50
N LEU A 62 1.88 15.04 11.38
CA LEU A 62 1.40 14.00 10.47
C LEU A 62 0.04 13.44 10.92
N GLN A 63 -0.18 13.26 12.22
CA GLN A 63 -1.48 12.82 12.76
C GLN A 63 -2.59 13.85 12.50
N GLU A 64 -2.31 15.14 12.70
CA GLU A 64 -3.26 16.21 12.38
C GLU A 64 -3.63 16.18 10.90
N LYS A 65 -2.63 16.02 10.01
CA LYS A 65 -2.87 15.89 8.57
C LYS A 65 -3.61 14.63 8.17
N LEU A 66 -3.35 13.51 8.82
CA LEU A 66 -4.11 12.28 8.61
C LEU A 66 -5.57 12.40 9.04
N SER A 67 -5.89 13.23 10.05
CA SER A 67 -7.27 13.40 10.51
C SER A 67 -8.19 14.01 9.44
N GLU A 68 -7.67 14.95 8.63
CA GLU A 68 -8.37 15.54 7.48
C GLU A 68 -8.64 14.50 6.39
N LEU A 69 -7.73 13.54 6.22
CA LEU A 69 -7.78 12.48 5.20
C LEU A 69 -8.45 11.20 5.68
N SER A 70 -8.80 11.13 6.97
CA SER A 70 -9.40 9.97 7.62
C SER A 70 -10.76 9.60 7.01
N PHE A 71 -11.26 8.41 7.31
CA PHE A 71 -12.58 7.93 6.90
C PHE A 71 -13.72 8.60 7.69
N ASN A 72 -13.79 9.93 7.63
CA ASN A 72 -14.92 10.73 8.08
C ASN A 72 -16.13 10.55 7.12
N GLU A 73 -17.28 11.14 7.47
CA GLU A 73 -18.52 10.97 6.70
C GLU A 73 -18.38 11.43 5.25
N GLU A 74 -17.67 12.53 5.01
CA GLU A 74 -17.45 13.10 3.67
C GLU A 74 -16.58 12.15 2.82
N ASN A 75 -15.45 11.71 3.36
CA ASN A 75 -14.52 10.81 2.68
C ASN A 75 -15.16 9.42 2.44
N ILE A 76 -15.96 8.90 3.36
CA ILE A 76 -16.75 7.68 3.15
C ILE A 76 -17.80 7.89 2.05
N LYS A 77 -18.47 9.04 2.01
CA LYS A 77 -19.46 9.36 0.96
C LYS A 77 -18.80 9.41 -0.41
N LYS A 78 -17.62 10.03 -0.51
CA LYS A 78 -16.79 10.08 -1.72
C LYS A 78 -16.39 8.68 -2.18
N LEU A 79 -15.85 7.85 -1.27
CA LEU A 79 -15.51 6.45 -1.56
C LEU A 79 -16.72 5.66 -2.10
N LYS A 80 -17.89 5.81 -1.47
CA LYS A 80 -19.14 5.16 -1.93
C LYS A 80 -19.53 5.59 -3.33
N GLN A 81 -19.41 6.89 -3.66
CA GLN A 81 -19.73 7.41 -4.98
C GLN A 81 -18.81 6.83 -6.05
N ILE A 82 -17.50 6.79 -5.80
CA ILE A 82 -16.51 6.22 -6.72
C ILE A 82 -16.78 4.74 -6.98
N ILE A 83 -17.04 3.97 -5.91
CA ILE A 83 -17.33 2.54 -6.03
C ILE A 83 -18.64 2.31 -6.80
N ASN A 84 -19.68 3.08 -6.52
CA ASN A 84 -20.94 2.96 -7.27
C ASN A 84 -20.75 3.33 -8.74
N LEU A 85 -19.91 4.31 -9.06
CA LEU A 85 -19.62 4.71 -10.44
C LEU A 85 -18.90 3.61 -11.22
N LYS A 86 -17.88 2.99 -10.63
CA LYS A 86 -17.01 2.00 -11.32
C LYS A 86 -17.52 0.57 -11.24
N CYS A 87 -18.12 0.18 -10.11
CA CYS A 87 -18.65 -1.17 -9.91
C CYS A 87 -20.15 -1.27 -10.28
N GLY A 88 -20.85 -0.14 -10.44
CA GLY A 88 -22.28 -0.12 -10.76
C GLY A 88 -23.12 -0.81 -9.68
N THR A 89 -24.16 -1.53 -10.11
CA THR A 89 -25.03 -2.32 -9.22
C THR A 89 -24.45 -3.68 -8.82
N LYS A 90 -23.25 -4.04 -9.32
CA LYS A 90 -22.63 -5.36 -9.10
C LYS A 90 -22.16 -5.56 -7.67
N VAL A 91 -21.84 -4.48 -6.95
CA VAL A 91 -21.45 -4.56 -5.54
C VAL A 91 -21.98 -3.36 -4.76
N LYS A 92 -22.51 -3.62 -3.57
CA LYS A 92 -22.92 -2.58 -2.63
C LYS A 92 -22.21 -2.78 -1.31
N LEU A 93 -21.29 -1.89 -0.97
CA LEU A 93 -20.47 -2.01 0.23
C LEU A 93 -21.04 -1.18 1.38
N LYS A 94 -21.08 -1.81 2.55
CA LYS A 94 -21.28 -1.15 3.84
C LYS A 94 -19.91 -0.88 4.43
N PHE A 95 -19.74 0.30 4.99
CA PHE A 95 -18.49 0.78 5.56
C PHE A 95 -18.67 1.10 7.04
N SER A 96 -17.66 0.79 7.85
CA SER A 96 -17.64 1.06 9.28
C SER A 96 -16.23 1.48 9.69
N SER A 97 -16.06 2.77 9.97
CA SER A 97 -14.77 3.32 10.40
C SER A 97 -14.49 2.99 11.86
N TYR A 98 -13.21 2.91 12.21
CA TYR A 98 -12.73 2.69 13.57
C TYR A 98 -11.29 3.22 13.69
N ASN A 99 -10.70 3.10 14.89
CA ASN A 99 -9.33 3.57 15.19
C ASN A 99 -9.11 5.02 14.75
N SER A 100 -9.86 5.95 15.36
CA SER A 100 -9.83 7.38 15.03
C SER A 100 -10.07 7.67 13.54
N ASN A 101 -10.93 6.88 12.90
CA ASN A 101 -11.25 6.93 11.47
C ASN A 101 -10.05 6.66 10.53
N GLN A 102 -8.90 6.22 11.02
CA GLN A 102 -7.78 5.82 10.15
C GLN A 102 -7.98 4.43 9.57
N SER A 103 -8.93 3.66 10.08
CA SER A 103 -9.24 2.33 9.59
C SER A 103 -10.71 2.20 9.21
N LEU A 104 -10.99 1.41 8.18
CA LEU A 104 -12.32 1.21 7.61
C LEU A 104 -12.54 -0.26 7.34
N ASN A 105 -13.49 -0.86 8.04
CA ASN A 105 -14.02 -2.16 7.63
C ASN A 105 -15.05 -1.96 6.53
N PHE A 106 -15.07 -2.86 5.57
CA PHE A 106 -16.13 -2.92 4.58
C PHE A 106 -16.63 -4.34 4.38
N ARG A 107 -17.91 -4.44 3.99
CA ARG A 107 -18.55 -5.70 3.65
C ARG A 107 -19.60 -5.51 2.56
N SER A 108 -19.72 -6.47 1.65
CA SER A 108 -20.83 -6.49 0.70
C SER A 108 -22.16 -6.69 1.43
N SER A 109 -23.17 -5.91 1.03
CA SER A 109 -24.51 -5.93 1.61
C SER A 109 -25.52 -6.70 0.76
N ILE A 110 -25.18 -6.96 -0.49
CA ILE A 110 -26.00 -7.68 -1.47
C ILE A 110 -25.24 -8.95 -1.84
N LYS A 111 -25.95 -10.08 -1.83
CA LYS A 111 -25.49 -11.33 -2.45
C LYS A 111 -25.57 -11.19 -3.98
N PHE A 112 -24.74 -10.35 -4.60
CA PHE A 112 -24.63 -10.42 -6.06
C PHE A 112 -23.98 -11.76 -6.37
N LYS A 113 -24.77 -12.69 -6.93
CA LYS A 113 -24.34 -14.05 -7.27
C LYS A 113 -23.60 -14.79 -6.13
N LYS A 114 -23.99 -14.52 -4.87
CA LYS A 114 -23.40 -15.09 -3.64
C LYS A 114 -21.93 -14.69 -3.36
N MET A 115 -21.36 -13.71 -4.06
CA MET A 115 -20.01 -13.21 -3.77
C MET A 115 -20.00 -12.43 -2.43
N PHE A 116 -19.25 -12.94 -1.44
CA PHE A 116 -19.06 -12.27 -0.15
C PHE A 116 -17.69 -11.61 -0.11
N LEU A 117 -17.73 -10.29 -0.10
CA LEU A 117 -16.54 -9.46 -0.03
C LEU A 117 -16.50 -8.77 1.32
N ASN A 118 -15.41 -8.94 2.06
CA ASN A 118 -15.16 -8.24 3.30
C ASN A 118 -13.69 -7.90 3.41
N GLY A 119 -13.39 -6.76 4.03
CA GLY A 119 -12.00 -6.35 4.16
C GLY A 119 -11.84 -5.13 5.02
N ASN A 120 -10.60 -4.67 5.04
CA ASN A 120 -10.10 -3.57 5.82
C ASN A 120 -9.29 -2.62 4.95
N ILE A 121 -9.46 -1.33 5.21
CA ILE A 121 -8.66 -0.27 4.59
C ILE A 121 -8.02 0.52 5.72
N ARG A 122 -6.73 0.80 5.62
CA ARG A 122 -6.00 1.58 6.61
C ARG A 122 -5.30 2.73 5.91
N ILE A 123 -5.41 3.90 6.50
CA ILE A 123 -4.66 5.07 6.08
C ILE A 123 -3.47 5.19 7.04
N ASN A 124 -2.27 5.18 6.47
CA ASN A 124 -1.04 5.52 7.16
C ASN A 124 -0.49 6.82 6.59
N THR A 125 0.58 7.35 7.19
CA THR A 125 1.18 8.64 6.79
C THR A 125 1.61 8.69 5.32
N GLU A 126 1.99 7.55 4.74
CA GLU A 126 2.62 7.49 3.42
C GLU A 126 1.79 6.74 2.36
N CYS A 127 0.78 5.97 2.79
CA CYS A 127 -0.01 5.13 1.89
C CYS A 127 -1.40 4.78 2.45
N ILE A 128 -2.26 4.36 1.54
CA ILE A 128 -3.48 3.62 1.88
C ILE A 128 -3.21 2.14 1.67
N ASP A 129 -3.34 1.36 2.74
CA ASP A 129 -3.25 -0.10 2.76
C ASP A 129 -4.64 -0.69 2.62
N PHE A 130 -4.77 -1.63 1.69
CA PHE A 130 -6.00 -2.29 1.35
C PHE A 130 -5.83 -3.80 1.51
N ASP A 131 -6.54 -4.38 2.46
CA ASP A 131 -6.56 -5.81 2.73
C ASP A 131 -7.98 -6.32 2.62
N PHE A 132 -8.21 -7.37 1.84
CA PHE A 132 -9.56 -7.92 1.77
C PHE A 132 -9.62 -9.37 1.38
N ASP A 133 -10.55 -10.04 2.04
CA ASP A 133 -10.89 -11.43 1.79
C ASP A 133 -12.03 -11.50 0.79
N TRP A 134 -11.84 -12.40 -0.17
CA TRP A 134 -12.94 -12.81 -1.03
C TRP A 134 -13.34 -14.20 -0.62
N ASN A 135 -14.41 -14.27 0.17
CA ASN A 135 -14.96 -15.53 0.59
C ASN A 135 -15.91 -16.00 -0.51
N PRO A 136 -15.53 -17.04 -1.27
CA PRO A 136 -16.43 -17.56 -2.26
C PRO A 136 -17.68 -18.09 -1.58
N SER A 137 -18.77 -18.06 -2.33
CA SER A 137 -19.92 -18.85 -1.94
C SER A 137 -19.56 -20.35 -1.97
N SER A 138 -20.43 -21.20 -1.45
CA SER A 138 -20.31 -22.66 -1.60
C SER A 138 -20.29 -23.14 -3.08
N GLU A 139 -20.46 -22.22 -4.04
CA GLU A 139 -20.35 -22.44 -5.48
C GLU A 139 -19.20 -21.60 -6.05
N LYS A 140 -18.52 -22.15 -7.05
CA LYS A 140 -17.43 -21.52 -7.78
C LYS A 140 -17.91 -20.25 -8.49
N ASP A 141 -17.28 -19.12 -8.19
CA ASP A 141 -17.55 -17.85 -8.85
C ASP A 141 -17.13 -17.90 -10.34
N ASP A 142 -17.87 -17.22 -11.21
CA ASP A 142 -17.45 -17.05 -12.61
C ASP A 142 -16.17 -16.21 -12.67
N LEU A 143 -15.13 -16.74 -13.32
CA LEU A 143 -13.82 -16.10 -13.38
C LEU A 143 -13.88 -14.72 -14.04
N ASN A 144 -14.64 -14.56 -15.11
CA ASN A 144 -14.69 -13.29 -15.85
C ASN A 144 -15.37 -12.21 -15.01
N GLU A 145 -16.41 -12.59 -14.27
CA GLU A 145 -17.11 -11.69 -13.37
C GLU A 145 -16.28 -11.30 -12.16
N PHE A 146 -15.61 -12.27 -11.53
CA PHE A 146 -14.65 -12.00 -10.46
C PHE A 146 -13.57 -11.04 -10.96
N TYR A 147 -12.97 -11.35 -12.12
CA TYR A 147 -11.87 -10.57 -12.68
C TYR A 147 -12.28 -9.12 -12.93
N ALA A 148 -13.42 -8.92 -13.60
CA ALA A 148 -13.93 -7.59 -13.88
C ALA A 148 -14.30 -6.82 -12.60
N LEU A 149 -14.90 -7.49 -11.61
CA LEU A 149 -15.29 -6.85 -10.37
C LEU A 149 -14.07 -6.47 -9.52
N TYR A 150 -13.11 -7.36 -9.33
CA TYR A 150 -11.87 -7.07 -8.61
C TYR A 150 -11.08 -5.93 -9.28
N PHE A 151 -10.99 -5.94 -10.62
CA PHE A 151 -10.35 -4.86 -11.36
C PHE A 151 -11.00 -3.50 -11.10
N ASN A 152 -12.33 -3.43 -11.14
CA ASN A 152 -13.09 -2.19 -10.89
C ASN A 152 -12.99 -1.73 -9.43
N ILE A 153 -12.90 -2.69 -8.49
CA ILE A 153 -12.68 -2.41 -7.08
C ILE A 153 -11.31 -1.75 -6.87
N LEU A 154 -10.23 -2.33 -7.41
CA LEU A 154 -8.90 -1.72 -7.35
C LEU A 154 -8.90 -0.32 -7.98
N ASP A 155 -9.53 -0.17 -9.15
CA ASP A 155 -9.64 1.11 -9.83
C ASP A 155 -10.38 2.17 -9.01
N SER A 156 -11.36 1.74 -8.22
CA SER A 156 -12.08 2.61 -7.28
C SER A 156 -11.19 3.08 -6.14
N PHE A 157 -10.40 2.17 -5.56
CA PHE A 157 -9.50 2.54 -4.47
C PHE A 157 -8.32 3.38 -4.95
N GLU A 158 -7.74 3.11 -6.11
CA GLU A 158 -6.72 3.96 -6.73
C GLU A 158 -7.25 5.38 -6.96
N THR A 159 -8.46 5.51 -7.52
CA THR A 159 -9.09 6.81 -7.77
C THR A 159 -9.35 7.54 -6.46
N TYR A 160 -9.93 6.85 -5.47
CA TYR A 160 -10.18 7.43 -4.16
C TYR A 160 -8.89 7.92 -3.51
N ALA A 161 -7.86 7.07 -3.45
CA ALA A 161 -6.57 7.39 -2.84
C ALA A 161 -5.94 8.64 -3.48
N LYS A 162 -5.99 8.74 -4.81
CA LYS A 162 -5.52 9.92 -5.54
C LYS A 162 -6.34 11.17 -5.19
N GLU A 163 -7.66 11.06 -5.14
CA GLU A 163 -8.55 12.19 -4.85
C GLU A 163 -8.49 12.69 -3.40
N ILE A 164 -8.01 11.87 -2.46
CA ILE A 164 -7.72 12.28 -1.09
C ILE A 164 -6.23 12.59 -0.87
N GLY A 165 -5.43 12.64 -1.93
CA GLY A 165 -4.06 13.20 -1.90
C GLY A 165 -2.94 12.20 -1.56
N PHE A 166 -3.20 10.89 -1.59
CA PHE A 166 -2.15 9.88 -1.42
C PHE A 166 -1.38 9.64 -2.72
N SER A 167 -0.07 9.39 -2.55
CA SER A 167 0.85 9.07 -3.65
C SER A 167 1.05 7.59 -3.85
N ASN A 168 0.81 6.78 -2.82
CA ASN A 168 0.96 5.32 -2.86
C ASN A 168 -0.31 4.62 -2.37
N ILE A 169 -0.62 3.52 -3.03
CA ILE A 169 -1.58 2.53 -2.56
C ILE A 169 -0.86 1.20 -2.39
N LEU A 170 -1.17 0.52 -1.30
CA LEU A 170 -0.65 -0.78 -0.97
C LEU A 170 -1.81 -1.76 -0.87
N ILE A 171 -1.61 -2.96 -1.37
CA ILE A 171 -2.56 -4.05 -1.28
C ILE A 171 -1.91 -5.25 -0.60
N SER A 172 -2.68 -5.91 0.24
CA SER A 172 -2.31 -7.16 0.89
C SER A 172 -3.03 -8.31 0.18
N ILE A 173 -2.27 -9.31 -0.25
CA ILE A 173 -2.80 -10.51 -0.94
C ILE A 173 -2.28 -11.73 -0.20
N LEU A 174 -3.19 -12.62 0.20
CA LEU A 174 -2.81 -13.88 0.84
C LEU A 174 -1.98 -14.71 -0.13
N ASN A 175 -0.91 -15.33 0.35
CA ASN A 175 -0.18 -16.24 -0.52
C ASN A 175 -0.98 -17.55 -0.66
N TYR A 176 -1.13 -18.04 -1.89
CA TYR A 176 -1.89 -19.26 -2.14
C TYR A 176 -1.05 -20.53 -1.95
N LEU A 177 0.27 -20.39 -1.83
CA LEU A 177 1.18 -21.49 -1.60
C LEU A 177 1.05 -22.00 -0.15
N ASP A 178 1.81 -23.02 0.23
CA ASP A 178 1.96 -23.35 1.66
C ASP A 178 3.16 -22.59 2.22
N ILE A 179 3.19 -22.34 3.53
CA ILE A 179 4.23 -21.55 4.21
C ILE A 179 5.66 -21.93 3.78
N LYS A 180 5.91 -23.22 3.47
CA LYS A 180 7.24 -23.67 3.03
C LYS A 180 7.57 -23.21 1.60
N ASN A 181 6.59 -23.28 0.70
CA ASN A 181 6.72 -22.85 -0.69
C ASN A 181 6.63 -21.32 -0.83
N GLU A 182 5.89 -20.64 0.04
CA GLU A 182 5.70 -19.18 0.05
C GLU A 182 7.03 -18.42 0.15
N VAL A 183 8.01 -18.99 0.86
CA VAL A 183 9.34 -18.39 1.06
C VAL A 183 10.14 -18.34 -0.25
N PHE A 184 9.95 -19.30 -1.16
CA PHE A 184 10.84 -19.48 -2.32
C PHE A 184 10.16 -19.24 -3.67
N LEU A 185 8.83 -19.30 -3.69
CA LEU A 185 8.04 -19.23 -4.89
C LEU A 185 7.12 -18.03 -4.83
N PHE A 186 7.35 -17.08 -5.72
CA PHE A 186 6.31 -16.12 -6.06
C PHE A 186 5.24 -16.81 -6.89
N PRO A 187 3.94 -16.65 -6.59
CA PRO A 187 2.90 -17.07 -7.51
C PRO A 187 3.18 -16.69 -8.97
N VAL A 188 2.84 -17.56 -9.93
CA VAL A 188 3.13 -17.33 -11.35
C VAL A 188 2.35 -16.13 -11.85
N ASP A 189 3.00 -15.27 -12.64
CA ASP A 189 2.29 -14.26 -13.41
C ASP A 189 1.59 -14.97 -14.58
N LEU A 190 0.26 -15.07 -14.48
CA LEU A 190 -0.57 -15.80 -15.42
C LEU A 190 -1.34 -14.82 -16.29
N GLU A 191 -1.33 -15.09 -17.59
CA GLU A 191 -2.22 -14.42 -18.52
C GLU A 191 -3.68 -14.82 -18.30
N ARG A 192 -4.62 -14.02 -18.82
CA ARG A 192 -6.06 -14.22 -18.52
C ARG A 192 -6.56 -15.60 -18.97
N ASP A 193 -6.13 -16.07 -20.13
CA ASP A 193 -6.51 -17.37 -20.66
C ASP A 193 -5.88 -18.51 -19.83
N GLU A 194 -4.68 -18.30 -19.29
CA GLU A 194 -3.99 -19.25 -18.43
C GLU A 194 -4.65 -19.35 -17.05
N LEU A 195 -5.15 -18.24 -16.50
CA LEU A 195 -5.96 -18.23 -15.28
C LEU A 195 -7.20 -19.12 -15.44
N SER A 196 -7.88 -19.05 -16.58
CA SER A 196 -9.07 -19.86 -16.84
C SER A 196 -8.78 -21.35 -16.76
N ILE A 197 -7.64 -21.78 -17.31
CA ILE A 197 -7.17 -23.17 -17.25
C ILE A 197 -6.78 -23.52 -15.82
N PHE A 198 -6.08 -22.63 -15.12
CA PHE A 198 -5.57 -22.85 -13.77
C PHE A 198 -6.69 -23.07 -12.74
N ILE A 199 -7.74 -22.27 -12.84
CA ILE A 199 -8.86 -22.19 -11.89
C ILE A 199 -9.96 -23.19 -12.26
N ASN A 200 -9.94 -23.78 -13.46
CA ASN A 200 -10.97 -24.75 -13.89
C ASN A 200 -10.84 -26.16 -13.26
N ARG A 201 -10.21 -26.28 -12.09
CA ARG A 201 -10.15 -27.55 -11.34
C ARG A 201 -11.48 -27.81 -10.61
N ASN A 202 -11.78 -29.08 -10.35
CA ASN A 202 -13.00 -29.50 -9.65
C ASN A 202 -13.05 -29.02 -8.19
N ASP A 203 -11.89 -28.87 -7.55
CA ASP A 203 -11.74 -28.41 -6.16
C ASP A 203 -11.31 -26.95 -6.13
N TYR A 204 -12.26 -26.04 -6.33
CA TYR A 204 -12.02 -24.60 -6.21
C TYR A 204 -11.81 -24.23 -4.72
N SER A 205 -10.82 -23.39 -4.46
CA SER A 205 -10.44 -23.00 -3.10
C SER A 205 -10.13 -21.50 -3.00
N ILE A 206 -10.05 -20.97 -1.79
CA ILE A 206 -9.69 -19.56 -1.53
C ILE A 206 -8.35 -19.16 -2.20
N LYS A 207 -7.44 -20.14 -2.37
CA LYS A 207 -6.16 -20.01 -3.05
C LYS A 207 -6.29 -19.59 -4.52
N ASP A 208 -7.36 -20.02 -5.19
CA ASP A 208 -7.63 -19.64 -6.58
C ASP A 208 -7.98 -18.14 -6.67
N ASN A 209 -8.74 -17.61 -5.71
CA ASN A 209 -9.05 -16.17 -5.66
C ASN A 209 -7.79 -15.33 -5.49
N GLU A 210 -6.94 -15.69 -4.55
CA GLU A 210 -5.70 -14.96 -4.30
C GLU A 210 -4.77 -14.96 -5.52
N THR A 211 -4.76 -16.05 -6.29
CA THR A 211 -4.06 -16.13 -7.58
C THR A 211 -4.59 -15.09 -8.57
N ILE A 212 -5.93 -14.98 -8.69
CA ILE A 212 -6.56 -13.99 -9.57
C ILE A 212 -6.27 -12.57 -9.10
N LYS A 213 -6.44 -12.30 -7.79
CA LYS A 213 -6.16 -10.98 -7.19
C LYS A 213 -4.76 -10.51 -7.51
N LYS A 214 -3.78 -11.40 -7.35
CA LYS A 214 -2.38 -11.09 -7.67
C LYS A 214 -2.18 -10.78 -9.15
N SER A 215 -2.65 -11.65 -10.05
CA SER A 215 -2.49 -11.45 -11.50
C SER A 215 -3.08 -10.10 -11.93
N ILE A 216 -4.27 -9.75 -11.44
CA ILE A 216 -4.89 -8.45 -11.74
C ILE A 216 -4.04 -7.29 -11.20
N SER A 217 -3.50 -7.43 -9.99
CA SER A 217 -2.69 -6.39 -9.36
C SER A 217 -1.40 -6.13 -10.12
N ILE A 218 -0.67 -7.18 -10.51
CA ILE A 218 0.54 -7.06 -11.33
C ILE A 218 0.21 -6.38 -12.67
N LYS A 219 -0.89 -6.80 -13.33
CA LYS A 219 -1.34 -6.18 -14.59
C LYS A 219 -1.73 -4.72 -14.44
N LYS A 220 -2.23 -4.29 -13.27
CA LYS A 220 -2.50 -2.88 -12.96
C LYS A 220 -1.23 -2.09 -12.60
N GLY A 221 -0.05 -2.72 -12.59
CA GLY A 221 1.23 -2.08 -12.33
C GLY A 221 1.65 -2.05 -10.86
N TYR A 222 1.02 -2.86 -10.00
CA TYR A 222 1.49 -3.04 -8.63
C TYR A 222 2.77 -3.87 -8.60
N GLN A 223 3.75 -3.41 -7.84
CA GLN A 223 5.05 -4.04 -7.67
C GLN A 223 5.12 -4.70 -6.30
N PHE A 224 5.73 -5.88 -6.24
CA PHE A 224 5.94 -6.58 -4.97
C PHE A 224 6.89 -5.79 -4.08
N LEU A 225 6.54 -5.62 -2.80
CA LEU A 225 7.38 -4.97 -1.79
C LEU A 225 8.34 -6.00 -1.19
N GLU A 226 9.58 -6.05 -1.67
CA GLU A 226 10.63 -6.96 -1.14
C GLU A 226 11.20 -6.43 0.19
N SER A 227 11.51 -7.34 1.14
CA SER A 227 12.20 -6.99 2.38
C SER A 227 13.70 -7.36 2.30
N ASP A 228 14.59 -6.40 2.55
CA ASP A 228 16.04 -6.46 2.30
C ASP A 228 16.78 -7.72 2.81
N LYS A 229 16.35 -8.29 3.94
CA LYS A 229 17.05 -9.43 4.58
C LYS A 229 16.76 -10.79 3.95
N CYS A 230 15.67 -10.91 3.21
CA CYS A 230 15.24 -12.16 2.57
C CYS A 230 15.83 -12.32 1.14
N ILE A 231 16.37 -11.24 0.56
CA ILE A 231 16.57 -11.06 -0.89
C ILE A 231 17.59 -12.03 -1.49
N MET A 232 18.82 -12.10 -0.97
CA MET A 232 19.89 -12.79 -1.70
C MET A 232 19.77 -14.32 -1.70
N ASP A 233 19.43 -14.91 -0.57
CA ASP A 233 19.34 -16.37 -0.44
C ASP A 233 18.04 -16.93 -1.06
N ILE A 234 16.95 -16.16 -1.02
CA ILE A 234 15.70 -16.51 -1.71
C ILE A 234 15.83 -16.32 -3.21
N GLN A 235 16.41 -15.21 -3.70
CA GLN A 235 16.60 -14.99 -5.13
C GLN A 235 17.50 -16.07 -5.75
N LYS A 236 18.60 -16.44 -5.09
CA LYS A 236 19.50 -17.49 -5.59
C LYS A 236 18.82 -18.87 -5.67
N ASN A 237 18.02 -19.23 -4.68
CA ASN A 237 17.24 -20.49 -4.70
C ASN A 237 16.09 -20.43 -5.70
N ARG A 238 15.42 -19.29 -5.82
CA ARG A 238 14.37 -19.02 -6.81
C ARG A 238 14.90 -19.17 -8.23
N ASP A 239 16.02 -18.51 -8.56
CA ASP A 239 16.64 -18.57 -9.88
C ASP A 239 17.07 -20.00 -10.20
N LYS A 240 17.56 -20.76 -9.22
CA LYS A 240 17.86 -22.18 -9.37
C LYS A 240 16.61 -23.01 -9.71
N VAL A 241 15.49 -22.78 -9.03
CA VAL A 241 14.21 -23.47 -9.29
C VAL A 241 13.62 -23.09 -10.66
N ILE A 242 13.68 -21.81 -11.03
CA ILE A 242 13.21 -21.29 -12.34
C ILE A 242 14.09 -21.84 -13.48
N ASN A 243 15.41 -21.79 -13.34
CA ASN A 243 16.35 -22.23 -14.38
C ASN A 243 16.30 -23.75 -14.63
N ASN A 244 16.00 -24.56 -13.60
CA ASN A 244 15.79 -26.01 -13.75
C ASN A 244 14.53 -26.36 -14.54
N TYR A 245 13.65 -25.40 -14.77
CA TYR A 245 12.33 -25.61 -15.32
C TYR A 245 12.20 -25.09 -16.77
N SER A 246 12.95 -24.05 -17.13
CA SER A 246 13.01 -23.48 -18.48
C SER A 246 13.48 -24.49 -19.54
N SER A 247 14.04 -25.62 -19.12
CA SER A 247 14.51 -26.74 -19.93
C SER A 247 13.45 -27.80 -20.27
N LEU A 248 12.24 -27.71 -19.69
CA LEU A 248 11.14 -28.63 -20.01
C LEU A 248 10.49 -28.27 -21.36
N TYR A 249 10.46 -29.22 -22.30
CA TYR A 249 9.90 -29.01 -23.64
C TYR A 249 8.36 -28.96 -23.61
N LYS A 250 7.78 -27.78 -23.84
CA LYS A 250 6.33 -27.49 -24.00
C LYS A 250 5.37 -27.99 -22.88
N PRO A 251 5.65 -27.86 -21.58
CA PRO A 251 4.65 -28.15 -20.55
C PRO A 251 3.56 -27.05 -20.48
N SER A 252 2.34 -27.45 -20.13
CA SER A 252 1.21 -26.53 -19.90
C SER A 252 1.42 -25.70 -18.61
N PRO A 253 0.81 -24.50 -18.46
CA PRO A 253 0.93 -23.68 -17.26
C PRO A 253 0.66 -24.41 -15.93
N ILE A 254 -0.22 -25.42 -15.93
CA ILE A 254 -0.49 -26.26 -14.76
C ILE A 254 0.67 -27.21 -14.46
N GLN A 255 1.13 -27.95 -15.46
CA GLN A 255 2.27 -28.87 -15.30
C GLN A 255 3.51 -28.12 -14.84
N LYS A 256 3.60 -26.90 -15.36
CA LYS A 256 4.62 -25.96 -15.02
C LYS A 256 4.61 -25.58 -13.53
N GLU A 257 3.45 -25.16 -13.01
CA GLU A 257 3.30 -24.82 -11.59
C GLU A 257 3.46 -26.05 -10.67
N GLN A 258 2.94 -27.21 -11.07
CA GLN A 258 3.09 -28.46 -10.32
C GLN A 258 4.55 -28.89 -10.20
N ALA A 259 5.33 -28.78 -11.29
CA ALA A 259 6.75 -29.06 -11.27
C ALA A 259 7.51 -28.09 -10.35
N ARG A 260 7.16 -26.79 -10.40
CA ARG A 260 7.75 -25.75 -9.56
C ARG A 260 7.51 -26.00 -8.06
N ILE A 261 6.28 -26.32 -7.68
CA ILE A 261 5.91 -26.66 -6.29
C ILE A 261 6.62 -27.96 -5.84
N LYS A 262 6.67 -28.99 -6.70
CA LYS A 262 7.32 -30.26 -6.38
C LYS A 262 8.81 -30.09 -6.08
N ASN A 263 9.49 -29.24 -6.83
CA ASN A 263 10.94 -29.01 -6.70
C ASN A 263 11.33 -28.10 -5.53
N THR A 264 10.35 -27.50 -4.84
CA THR A 264 10.58 -26.59 -3.71
C THR A 264 10.59 -27.32 -2.37
N LYS A 265 10.14 -28.59 -2.33
CA LYS A 265 10.11 -29.43 -1.12
C LYS A 265 11.47 -29.69 -0.45
N GLU A 266 12.58 -29.34 -1.11
CA GLU A 266 13.95 -29.55 -0.60
C GLU A 266 14.50 -28.38 0.24
N ALA A 267 13.82 -27.22 0.28
CA ALA A 267 14.28 -26.05 1.03
C ALA A 267 13.49 -25.87 2.34
N THR A 268 14.12 -26.14 3.48
CA THR A 268 13.56 -25.85 4.81
C THR A 268 13.94 -24.44 5.25
N TYR A 269 13.01 -23.50 5.14
CA TYR A 269 12.99 -22.28 5.95
C TYR A 269 11.68 -22.22 6.73
N GLN A 270 11.75 -21.80 7.99
CA GLN A 270 10.59 -21.44 8.81
C GLN A 270 10.54 -19.92 8.92
N GLU A 271 9.86 -19.27 7.99
CA GLU A 271 9.28 -17.95 8.21
C GLU A 271 7.83 -17.94 7.72
N SER A 272 6.95 -17.25 8.45
CA SER A 272 5.52 -17.22 8.23
C SER A 272 5.10 -15.98 7.43
N PHE A 273 5.00 -16.07 6.11
CA PHE A 273 4.46 -14.96 5.29
C PHE A 273 3.06 -15.29 4.77
N ARG A 274 2.05 -15.15 5.64
CA ARG A 274 0.64 -15.35 5.26
C ARG A 274 0.18 -14.36 4.17
N TYR A 275 0.69 -13.14 4.18
CA TYR A 275 0.34 -12.09 3.23
C TYR A 275 1.57 -11.57 2.48
N THR A 276 1.37 -11.26 1.20
CA THR A 276 2.33 -10.57 0.34
C THR A 276 1.82 -9.16 0.05
N TYR A 277 2.71 -8.18 0.12
CA TYR A 277 2.37 -6.77 -0.07
C TYR A 277 2.77 -6.31 -1.46
N TYR A 278 1.87 -5.62 -2.15
CA TYR A 278 2.17 -4.99 -3.42
C TYR A 278 1.85 -3.50 -3.35
N VAL A 279 2.75 -2.68 -3.88
CA VAL A 279 2.66 -1.22 -3.86
C VAL A 279 2.57 -0.68 -5.27
N LYS A 280 1.75 0.36 -5.44
CA LYS A 280 1.68 1.13 -6.68
C LYS A 280 1.73 2.61 -6.35
N MET A 281 2.58 3.32 -7.06
CA MET A 281 2.58 4.78 -7.06
C MET A 281 1.46 5.28 -7.97
N ILE A 282 0.57 6.11 -7.42
CA ILE A 282 -0.64 6.63 -8.08
C ILE A 282 -0.58 8.16 -8.30
N ASN A 283 0.39 8.84 -7.68
CA ASN A 283 0.69 10.25 -7.93
C ASN A 283 2.20 10.50 -7.87
N GLU A 284 2.80 10.96 -8.98
CA GLU A 284 4.23 11.25 -9.10
C GLU A 284 4.62 12.62 -8.53
N GLU A 285 3.68 13.54 -8.35
CA GLU A 285 3.99 14.93 -7.94
C GLU A 285 4.44 15.06 -6.47
N PHE A 286 4.23 14.03 -5.64
CA PHE A 286 4.59 14.05 -4.21
C PHE A 286 5.97 13.42 -3.89
N ILE A 287 6.80 13.17 -4.91
CA ILE A 287 7.96 12.26 -4.80
C ILE A 287 9.14 12.75 -3.93
N TYR A 288 9.25 14.01 -3.54
CA TYR A 288 10.57 14.50 -3.04
C TYR A 288 10.77 14.70 -1.53
N LYS A 289 9.74 14.64 -0.66
CA LYS A 289 9.94 14.96 0.77
C LYS A 289 9.78 13.82 1.77
N GLU A 290 9.15 12.70 1.41
CA GLU A 290 8.91 11.58 2.34
C GLU A 290 9.48 10.22 1.89
N ARG A 291 10.25 10.17 0.79
CA ARG A 291 10.91 8.94 0.31
C ARG A 291 11.83 8.24 1.33
N LEU A 292 12.11 8.86 2.47
CA LEU A 292 13.08 8.40 3.47
C LEU A 292 12.51 7.47 4.57
N ARG A 293 11.22 7.09 4.55
CA ARG A 293 10.63 6.34 5.69
C ARG A 293 9.87 5.05 5.38
N ILE A 294 9.41 4.81 4.16
CA ILE A 294 8.81 3.51 3.79
C ILE A 294 9.79 2.36 4.11
N GLU A 295 11.09 2.51 3.83
CA GLU A 295 12.10 1.47 4.10
C GLU A 295 12.37 1.22 5.61
N ASN A 296 12.03 2.15 6.49
CA ASN A 296 12.31 2.07 7.93
C ASN A 296 11.06 1.79 8.79
N GLN A 297 9.85 2.19 8.36
CA GLN A 297 8.63 1.92 9.13
C GLN A 297 8.17 0.46 9.03
N TYR A 298 8.36 -0.22 7.89
CA TYR A 298 8.10 -1.66 7.81
C TYR A 298 9.09 -2.48 8.65
N LYS A 299 10.28 -1.96 8.99
CA LYS A 299 11.17 -2.60 9.97
C LYS A 299 10.63 -2.57 11.41
N LEU A 300 9.70 -1.66 11.72
CA LEU A 300 9.17 -1.46 13.08
C LEU A 300 7.86 -2.22 13.36
N LYS A 301 7.10 -2.65 12.34
CA LYS A 301 5.83 -3.41 12.55
C LYS A 301 6.00 -4.94 12.58
N PHE A 302 7.19 -5.49 12.31
CA PHE A 302 7.48 -6.93 12.41
C PHE A 302 8.24 -7.33 13.69
N ARG A 303 8.31 -6.43 14.68
CA ARG A 303 8.77 -6.72 16.04
C ARG A 303 7.67 -6.41 17.03
N GLU A 304 6.61 -7.18 17.01
CA GLU A 304 5.70 -7.45 18.14
C GLU A 304 4.83 -8.67 17.79
#